data_AF-A0A4Y2TWE7-F1
#
_entry.id   AF-A0A4Y2TWE7-F1
#
_cell.length_a   1.000
_cell.length_b   1.000
_cell.length_c   1.000
_cell.angle_alpha   90.00
_cell.angle_beta   90.00
_cell.angle_gamma   90.00
#
_symmetry.space_group_name_H-M   'P 1'
#
loop_
_entity.id
_entity.type
_entity.pdbx_description
1 polymer ?
#
loop_
_entity_poly.entity_id
_entity_poly.type
_entity_poly.pdbx_seq_one_letter_code
_entity_poly.pdbx_strand_id
1 'polypeptide(L)'
;MNALFSATLPPKAMELAKLAVREEALYIGLQPNIPATVEGLKQGYMEIPTEKRFLVLYTFLRKNRFRMKIIVFFSSCLSAKFHSEFFKYIGLRCFSIHGKLKQNKRNTAT
;
A
#
# COMPACT_ATOMS: atom_id res chain seq x y z
N MET A 1 -14.00 -7.21 -28.06
CA MET A 1 -12.64 -7.61 -27.67
C MET A 1 -12.65 -7.83 -26.17
N ASN A 2 -12.42 -9.06 -25.71
CA ASN A 2 -12.41 -9.36 -24.28
C ASN A 2 -10.95 -9.41 -23.83
N ALA A 3 -10.59 -8.62 -22.82
CA ALA A 3 -9.25 -8.55 -22.28
C ALA A 3 -9.29 -8.76 -20.77
N LEU A 4 -8.43 -9.65 -20.27
CA LEU A 4 -8.21 -9.87 -18.85
C LEU A 4 -6.88 -9.23 -18.45
N PHE A 5 -6.93 -8.25 -17.55
CA PHE A 5 -5.74 -7.57 -17.03
C PHE A 5 -5.50 -7.99 -15.58
N SER A 6 -4.30 -8.49 -15.30
CA SER A 6 -3.85 -8.75 -13.93
C SER A 6 -2.36 -8.46 -13.81
N ALA A 7 -1.96 -7.87 -12.68
CA ALA A 7 -0.55 -7.63 -12.37
C ALA A 7 0.22 -8.94 -12.07
N THR A 8 -0.48 -9.95 -11.57
CA THR A 8 0.06 -11.30 -11.34
C THR A 8 -0.98 -12.35 -11.74
N LEU A 9 -0.54 -13.48 -12.27
CA LEU A 9 -1.41 -14.59 -12.68
C LEU A 9 -1.02 -15.85 -11.91
N PRO A 10 -1.41 -15.96 -10.62
CA PRO A 10 -1.23 -17.21 -9.89
C PRO A 10 -2.03 -18.33 -10.57
N PRO A 11 -1.65 -19.60 -10.38
CA PRO A 11 -2.25 -20.74 -11.08
C PRO A 11 -3.79 -20.74 -11.05
N LYS A 12 -4.40 -20.45 -9.90
CA LYS A 12 -5.86 -20.36 -9.74
C LYS A 12 -6.49 -19.26 -10.59
N ALA A 13 -5.85 -18.10 -10.71
CA ALA A 13 -6.35 -17.02 -11.56
C ALA A 13 -6.23 -17.37 -13.06
N MET A 14 -5.20 -18.13 -13.43
CA MET A 14 -5.02 -18.62 -14.79
C MET A 14 -6.08 -19.66 -15.18
N GLU A 15 -6.48 -20.54 -14.26
CA GLU A 15 -7.61 -21.46 -14.48
C GLU A 15 -8.92 -20.72 -14.73
N LEU A 16 -9.22 -19.71 -13.92
CA LEU A 16 -10.39 -18.85 -14.13
C LEU A 16 -10.31 -18.08 -15.45
N ALA A 17 -9.11 -17.62 -15.83
CA ALA A 17 -8.89 -16.95 -17.10
C ALA A 17 -9.21 -17.85 -18.31
N LYS A 18 -8.81 -19.12 -18.26
CA LYS A 18 -9.11 -20.11 -19.32
C LYS A 18 -10.61 -20.36 -19.48
N LEU A 19 -11.38 -20.28 -18.40
CA LEU A 19 -12.83 -20.42 -18.44
C LEU A 19 -13.52 -19.15 -18.96
N ALA A 20 -13.02 -17.97 -18.60
CA ALA A 20 -13.65 -16.68 -18.90
C ALA A 20 -13.29 -16.12 -20.29
N VAL A 21 -12.17 -16.54 -20.87
CA VAL A 21 -11.62 -16.00 -22.11
C VAL A 21 -11.66 -17.05 -23.22
N ARG A 22 -12.00 -16.62 -24.44
CA ARG A 22 -12.03 -17.50 -25.62
C ARG A 22 -10.66 -18.14 -25.87
N GLU A 23 -10.67 -19.32 -26.49
CA GLU A 23 -9.48 -20.17 -26.70
C GLU A 23 -8.32 -19.49 -27.46
N GLU A 24 -8.57 -18.39 -28.18
CA GLU A 24 -7.57 -17.67 -28.98
C GLU A 24 -6.82 -16.54 -28.22
N ALA A 25 -6.93 -16.46 -26.89
CA ALA A 25 -6.31 -15.36 -26.16
C ALA A 25 -4.78 -15.47 -26.05
N LEU A 26 -4.09 -14.44 -26.54
CA LEU A 26 -2.65 -14.28 -26.37
C LEU A 26 -2.32 -13.89 -24.93
N TYR A 27 -1.55 -14.74 -24.24
CA TYR A 27 -0.97 -14.41 -22.94
C TYR A 27 0.27 -13.53 -23.13
N ILE A 28 0.29 -12.39 -22.44
CA ILE A 28 1.45 -11.47 -22.39
C ILE A 28 1.82 -11.28 -20.92
N GLY A 29 2.98 -11.79 -20.50
CA GLY A 29 3.43 -11.65 -19.12
C GLY A 29 4.92 -11.95 -18.95
N LEU A 30 5.55 -11.27 -18.00
CA LEU A 30 6.89 -11.57 -17.52
C LEU A 30 6.81 -12.68 -16.46
N GLN A 31 7.80 -13.58 -16.38
CA GLN A 31 7.80 -14.64 -15.36
C GLN A 31 7.92 -14.03 -13.95
N PRO A 32 6.99 -14.30 -13.02
CA PRO A 32 7.07 -13.81 -11.66
C PRO A 32 7.44 -14.96 -10.72
N ASN A 33 8.59 -14.89 -10.04
CA ASN A 33 8.87 -15.84 -8.95
C ASN A 33 9.85 -15.32 -7.90
N ILE A 34 9.77 -14.03 -7.58
CA ILE A 34 10.46 -13.51 -6.40
C ILE A 34 9.44 -13.39 -5.27
N PRO A 35 9.61 -14.10 -4.14
CA PRO A 35 8.74 -13.92 -2.98
C PRO A 35 8.75 -12.45 -2.54
N ALA A 36 7.57 -11.88 -2.31
CA ALA A 36 7.41 -10.47 -1.96
C ALA A 36 8.01 -10.12 -0.58
N THR A 37 8.20 -11.12 0.27
CA THR A 37 8.85 -11.00 1.58
C THR A 37 10.28 -11.53 1.49
N VAL A 38 11.25 -10.64 1.72
CA VAL A 38 12.68 -11.00 1.76
C VAL A 38 13.04 -11.54 3.16
N GLU A 39 13.90 -12.55 3.23
CA GLU A 39 14.26 -13.24 4.49
C GLU A 39 14.85 -12.31 5.56
N GLY A 40 15.49 -11.21 5.17
CA GLY A 40 16.05 -10.22 6.10
C GLY A 40 15.03 -9.28 6.75
N LEU A 41 13.74 -9.33 6.36
CA LEU A 41 12.72 -8.41 6.87
C LEU A 41 12.22 -8.84 8.26
N LYS A 42 12.56 -8.06 9.28
CA LYS A 42 12.00 -8.23 10.63
C LYS A 42 10.56 -7.69 10.69
N GLN A 43 9.61 -8.59 10.98
CA GLN A 43 8.20 -8.24 11.14
C GLN A 43 7.82 -8.31 12.62
N GLY A 44 7.04 -7.34 13.07
CA GLY A 44 6.54 -7.27 14.45
C GLY A 44 5.09 -6.81 14.47
N TYR A 45 4.38 -7.17 15.52
CA TYR A 45 3.00 -6.74 15.76
C TYR A 45 2.83 -6.32 17.22
N MET A 46 1.72 -5.62 17.49
CA MET A 46 1.35 -5.23 18.85
C MET A 46 -0.17 -5.27 18.97
N GLU A 47 -0.65 -5.88 20.05
CA GLU A 47 -2.06 -5.82 20.43
C GLU A 47 -2.34 -4.51 21.18
N ILE A 48 -3.29 -3.73 20.68
CA ILE A 48 -3.60 -2.40 21.21
C ILE A 48 -5.12 -2.23 21.26
N PRO A 49 -5.67 -1.82 22.42
CA PRO A 49 -7.05 -1.35 22.50
C PRO A 49 -7.34 -0.28 21.44
N THR A 50 -8.48 -0.36 20.79
CA THR A 50 -8.80 0.45 19.60
C THR A 50 -8.62 1.94 19.85
N GLU A 51 -9.06 2.44 20.99
CA GLU A 51 -8.98 3.82 21.43
C GLU A 51 -7.55 4.33 21.65
N LYS A 52 -6.58 3.42 21.86
CA LYS A 52 -5.16 3.77 22.05
C LYS A 52 -4.32 3.66 20.78
N ARG A 53 -4.83 3.05 19.70
CA ARG A 53 -4.08 2.82 18.44
C ARG A 53 -3.48 4.12 17.88
N PHE A 54 -4.25 5.20 17.89
CA PHE A 54 -3.78 6.49 17.42
C PHE A 54 -2.67 7.07 18.31
N LEU A 55 -2.86 7.04 19.63
CA LEU A 55 -1.89 7.58 20.58
C LEU A 55 -0.54 6.86 20.49
N VAL A 56 -0.57 5.54 20.34
CA VAL A 56 0.61 4.72 20.12
C VAL A 56 1.31 5.12 18.82
N LEU A 57 0.57 5.19 17.71
CA LEU A 57 1.13 5.58 16.41
C LEU A 57 1.76 6.97 16.48
N TYR A 58 1.06 7.96 17.05
CA TYR A 58 1.57 9.31 17.22
C TYR A 58 2.85 9.34 18.06
N THR A 59 2.88 8.60 19.17
CA THR A 59 4.06 8.51 20.04
C THR A 59 5.24 7.89 19.29
N PHE A 60 5.00 6.83 18.52
CA PHE A 60 6.01 6.18 17.68
C PHE A 60 6.58 7.15 16.64
N LEU A 61 5.71 7.84 15.90
CA LEU A 61 6.12 8.82 14.88
C LEU A 61 6.92 9.95 15.51
N ARG A 62 6.45 10.53 16.62
CA ARG A 62 7.12 11.64 17.29
C ARG A 62 8.50 11.26 17.81
N LYS A 63 8.67 10.07 18.37
CA LYS A 63 9.97 9.57 18.87
C LYS A 63 10.98 9.32 17.74
N ASN A 64 10.51 8.95 16.55
CA ASN A 64 11.39 8.48 15.46
C ASN A 64 11.50 9.46 14.27
N ARG A 65 10.79 10.60 14.28
CA ARG A 65 10.69 11.54 13.15
C ARG A 65 12.01 12.10 12.60
N PHE A 66 13.07 12.10 13.41
CA PHE A 66 14.41 12.56 13.00
C PHE A 66 15.41 11.43 12.77
N ARG A 67 15.02 10.18 13.04
CA ARG A 67 15.90 9.00 13.00
C ARG A 67 15.59 8.06 11.84
N MET A 68 14.33 8.01 11.40
CA MET A 68 13.86 7.03 10.43
C MET A 68 12.91 7.66 9.41
N LYS A 69 12.94 7.16 8.17
CA LYS A 69 11.88 7.39 7.19
C LYS A 69 10.79 6.34 7.41
N ILE A 70 9.56 6.78 7.65
CA ILE A 70 8.46 5.91 8.07
C ILE A 70 7.33 6.01 7.06
N ILE A 71 6.81 4.85 6.62
CA ILE A 71 5.61 4.74 5.78
C ILE A 71 4.50 4.14 6.64
N VAL A 72 3.32 4.77 6.60
CA VAL A 72 2.12 4.30 7.33
C VAL A 72 1.02 4.00 6.32
N PHE A 73 0.51 2.77 6.34
CA PHE A 73 -0.61 2.36 5.51
C PHE A 73 -1.93 2.57 6.25
N PHE A 74 -2.88 3.21 5.58
CA PHE A 74 -4.26 3.35 6.05
C PHE A 74 -5.20 2.57 5.13
N SER A 75 -6.31 2.10 5.69
CA SER A 75 -7.29 1.27 4.97
C SER A 75 -8.04 2.02 3.86
N SER A 76 -8.03 3.36 3.85
CA SER A 76 -8.74 4.15 2.84
C SER A 76 -8.02 5.45 2.48
N CYS A 77 -8.30 5.95 1.26
CA CYS A 77 -7.82 7.25 0.79
C CYS A 77 -8.25 8.41 1.71
N LEU A 78 -9.47 8.33 2.24
CA LEU A 78 -10.00 9.36 3.14
C LEU A 78 -9.27 9.35 4.49
N SER A 79 -9.01 8.16 5.04
CA SER A 79 -8.23 8.02 6.27
C SER A 79 -6.81 8.55 6.10
N ALA A 80 -6.14 8.22 4.99
CA ALA A 80 -4.80 8.75 4.71
C ALA A 80 -4.77 10.28 4.61
N LYS A 81 -5.78 10.88 3.95
CA LYS A 81 -5.93 12.33 3.85
C LYS A 81 -6.15 12.97 5.24
N PHE A 82 -7.15 12.50 5.97
CA PHE A 82 -7.51 13.01 7.30
C PHE A 82 -6.31 12.96 8.26
N HIS A 83 -5.65 11.81 8.38
CA HIS A 83 -4.53 11.66 9.31
C HIS A 83 -3.34 12.51 8.88
N SER A 84 -3.06 12.69 7.59
CA SER A 84 -1.99 13.58 7.17
C SER A 84 -2.26 15.05 7.48
N GLU A 85 -3.51 15.50 7.32
CA GLU A 85 -3.90 16.87 7.70
C GLU A 85 -3.82 17.05 9.22
N PHE A 86 -4.30 16.07 9.98
CA PHE A 86 -4.22 16.08 11.45
C PHE A 86 -2.78 16.07 11.96
N PHE A 87 -1.91 15.22 11.40
CA PHE A 87 -0.49 15.17 11.76
C PHE A 87 0.21 16.50 11.49
N LYS A 88 -0.06 17.14 10.35
CA LYS A 88 0.47 18.48 10.04
C LYS A 88 -0.01 19.52 11.06
N TYR A 89 -1.30 19.48 11.40
CA TYR A 89 -1.89 20.38 12.40
C TYR A 89 -1.19 20.27 13.78
N ILE A 90 -0.86 19.05 14.21
CA ILE A 90 -0.15 18.81 15.48
C ILE A 90 1.39 18.86 15.37
N GLY A 91 1.93 19.43 14.28
CA GLY A 91 3.35 19.72 14.12
C GLY A 91 4.23 18.56 13.64
N LEU A 92 3.65 17.51 13.05
CA LEU A 92 4.40 16.47 12.34
C LEU A 92 4.47 16.79 10.84
N ARG A 93 5.68 16.94 10.31
CA ARG A 93 5.89 17.07 8.86
C ARG A 93 5.72 15.69 8.21
N CYS A 94 4.75 15.56 7.30
CA CYS A 94 4.53 14.34 6.55
C CYS A 94 3.91 14.63 5.18
N PHE A 95 4.02 13.66 4.28
CA PHE A 95 3.32 13.62 3.00
C PHE A 95 2.28 12.48 3.01
N SER A 96 1.29 12.57 2.13
CA SER A 96 0.30 11.51 1.94
C SER A 96 0.17 11.19 0.46
N ILE A 97 0.10 9.90 0.13
CA ILE A 97 -0.17 9.41 -1.22
C ILE A 97 -1.51 8.66 -1.17
N HIS A 98 -2.47 9.06 -1.98
CA HIS A 98 -3.77 8.39 -2.07
C HIS A 98 -4.38 8.55 -3.47
N GLY A 99 -5.31 7.65 -3.83
CA GLY A 99 -5.88 7.57 -5.18
C GLY A 99 -6.61 8.83 -5.67
N LYS A 100 -7.08 9.70 -4.75
CA LYS A 100 -7.69 11.00 -5.10
C LYS A 100 -6.67 12.09 -5.51
N LEU A 101 -5.36 11.84 -5.48
CA LEU A 101 -4.36 12.80 -5.96
C LEU A 101 -4.10 12.66 -7.46
N LYS A 102 -4.05 13.79 -8.18
CA LYS A 102 -3.58 13.84 -9.57
C LYS A 102 -2.15 13.29 -9.67
N GLN A 103 -1.82 12.66 -10.80
CA GLN A 103 -0.50 12.02 -11.00
C GLN A 103 0.67 12.95 -10.69
N ASN A 104 0.63 14.20 -11.15
CA ASN A 104 1.69 15.18 -10.89
C ASN A 104 1.95 15.36 -9.39
N LYS A 105 0.89 15.43 -8.56
CA LYS A 105 1.02 15.53 -7.10
C LYS A 105 1.52 14.23 -6.45
N ARG A 106 1.26 13.06 -7.06
CA ARG A 106 1.79 11.77 -6.58
C ARG A 106 3.29 11.67 -6.82
N ASN A 107 3.77 12.14 -7.98
CA ASN A 107 5.18 12.09 -8.34
C ASN A 107 6.06 13.06 -7.53
N THR A 108 5.49 14.15 -7.00
CA THR A 108 6.22 15.15 -6.21
C THR A 108 6.19 14.89 -4.69
N ALA A 109 5.59 13.78 -4.25
CA ALA A 109 5.53 13.42 -2.84
C ALA A 109 6.83 12.74 -2.40
N THR A 110 7.85 13.55 -2.08
CA THR A 110 9.18 13.11 -1.60
C THR A 110 9.59 13.85 -0.35
#